data_AF-A0A7S1CNC7-F1
#
_entry.id   AF-A0A7S1CNC7-F1
#
_cell.length_a   1.000
_cell.length_b   1.000
_cell.length_c   1.000
_cell.angle_alpha   90.00
_cell.angle_beta   90.00
_cell.angle_gamma   90.00
#
_symmetry.space_group_name_H-M   'P 1'
#
loop_
_entity.id
_entity.type
_entity.pdbx_description
1 polymer ?
#
loop_
_entity_poly.entity_id
_entity_poly.type
_entity_poly.pdbx_seq_one_letter_code
_entity_poly.pdbx_strand_id
1 'polypeptide(L)'
;DSEGAGAGAGARPAAVDAAFASDAAAAAEDIREYTKTLRVALHNTFRRGEGTRDMAGPEGLTTEEFVDVVAERLSRYLGKIEREVIPEQTEVDRQALLKDIDHDAVREMFSLYDADADGVITLTEFEEALRHLGVAPKRQEALKPKSDADV
;
A
#
# COMPACT_ATOMS: atom_id res chain seq x y z
N ASP A 1 34.20 67.55 3.16
CA ASP A 1 34.87 66.65 2.20
C ASP A 1 34.79 65.22 2.75
N SER A 2 33.71 64.45 2.50
CA SER A 2 33.34 63.77 1.23
C SER A 2 34.46 62.84 0.77
N GLU A 3 34.35 61.53 1.02
CA GLU A 3 34.03 60.44 0.06
C GLU A 3 35.04 59.31 0.37
N GLY A 4 34.78 58.02 0.25
CA GLY A 4 33.68 57.33 -0.38
C GLY A 4 33.63 55.87 0.05
N ALA A 5 32.44 55.30 -0.16
CA ALA A 5 32.08 53.92 0.09
C ALA A 5 32.80 52.93 -0.85
N GLY A 6 33.05 51.72 -0.35
CA GLY A 6 33.51 50.59 -1.14
C GLY A 6 32.96 49.28 -0.57
N ALA A 7 31.64 49.11 -0.65
CA ALA A 7 30.97 47.84 -0.36
C ALA A 7 31.35 46.81 -1.43
N GLY A 8 32.35 45.98 -1.15
CA GLY A 8 32.65 44.78 -1.93
C GLY A 8 31.65 43.67 -1.61
N ALA A 9 30.40 43.83 -2.06
CA ALA A 9 29.46 42.72 -2.13
C ALA A 9 29.95 41.79 -3.24
N GLY A 10 30.78 40.80 -2.87
CA GLY A 10 31.19 39.73 -3.76
C GLY A 10 29.96 38.96 -4.21
N ALA A 11 29.45 39.30 -5.39
CA ALA A 11 28.42 38.53 -6.06
C ALA A 11 28.97 37.12 -6.28
N ARG A 12 28.53 36.17 -5.44
CA ARG A 12 28.75 34.75 -5.70
C ARG A 12 28.19 34.45 -7.09
N PRO A 13 28.97 33.82 -7.99
CA PRO A 13 28.50 33.61 -9.34
C PRO A 13 27.24 32.73 -9.31
N ALA A 14 26.13 33.18 -9.88
CA ALA A 14 24.88 32.41 -9.95
C ALA A 14 25.06 30.99 -10.55
N ALA A 15 26.16 30.78 -11.29
CA ALA A 15 26.57 29.47 -11.80
C ALA A 15 26.94 28.45 -10.70
N VAL A 16 27.53 28.85 -9.57
CA VAL A 16 27.84 27.90 -8.48
C VAL A 16 26.57 27.48 -7.76
N ASP A 17 25.63 28.41 -7.50
CA ASP A 17 24.35 28.07 -6.86
C ASP A 17 23.50 27.16 -7.77
N ALA A 18 23.52 27.38 -9.09
CA ALA A 18 22.88 26.49 -10.05
C ALA A 18 23.53 25.10 -10.12
N ALA A 19 24.87 25.02 -10.03
CA ALA A 19 25.58 23.75 -9.99
C ALA A 19 25.25 22.95 -8.72
N PHE A 20 25.27 23.58 -7.54
CA PHE A 20 24.85 22.95 -6.28
C PHE A 20 23.39 22.51 -6.30
N ALA A 21 22.49 23.31 -6.89
CA ALA A 21 21.10 22.93 -7.04
C ALA A 21 20.91 21.73 -7.98
N SER A 22 21.72 21.63 -9.04
CA SER A 22 21.69 20.49 -9.96
C SER A 22 22.23 19.21 -9.33
N ASP A 23 23.28 19.31 -8.51
CA ASP A 23 23.89 18.19 -7.80
C ASP A 23 22.95 17.67 -6.69
N ALA A 24 22.29 18.59 -5.98
CA ALA A 24 21.24 18.24 -5.02
C ALA A 24 20.01 17.59 -5.70
N ALA A 25 19.63 18.05 -6.89
CA ALA A 25 18.51 17.46 -7.64
C ALA A 25 18.84 16.05 -8.15
N ALA A 26 20.07 15.82 -8.61
CA ALA A 26 20.57 14.50 -9.01
C ALA A 26 20.60 13.54 -7.81
N ALA A 27 21.18 13.96 -6.69
CA ALA A 27 21.17 13.17 -5.46
C ALA A 27 19.75 12.84 -4.97
N ALA A 28 18.81 13.79 -5.10
CA ALA A 28 17.42 13.54 -4.74
C ALA A 28 16.73 12.51 -5.66
N GLU A 29 17.10 12.46 -6.94
CA GLU A 29 16.61 11.43 -7.86
C GLU A 29 17.20 10.05 -7.53
N ASP A 30 18.49 9.98 -7.22
CA ASP A 30 19.13 8.72 -6.80
C ASP A 30 18.51 8.16 -5.51
N ILE A 31 18.19 9.04 -4.55
CA ILE A 31 17.48 8.64 -3.32
C ILE A 31 16.06 8.15 -3.64
N ARG A 32 15.34 8.78 -4.57
CA ARG A 32 14.01 8.33 -4.99
C ARG A 32 14.08 6.95 -5.62
N GLU A 33 15.03 6.71 -6.51
CA GLU A 33 15.17 5.42 -7.18
C GLU A 33 15.63 4.32 -6.21
N TYR A 34 16.54 4.63 -5.28
CA TYR A 34 16.94 3.73 -4.21
C TYR A 34 15.75 3.36 -3.33
N THR A 35 14.99 4.34 -2.83
CA THR A 35 13.83 4.09 -1.95
C THR A 35 12.70 3.35 -2.66
N LYS A 36 12.52 3.57 -3.97
CA LYS A 36 11.60 2.80 -4.79
C LYS A 36 12.03 1.33 -4.86
N THR A 37 13.31 1.08 -5.13
CA THR A 37 13.87 -0.27 -5.18
C THR A 37 13.81 -0.97 -3.81
N LEU A 38 14.14 -0.24 -2.74
CA LEU A 38 14.01 -0.70 -1.36
C LEU A 38 12.58 -1.15 -1.05
N ARG A 39 11.58 -0.35 -1.42
CA ARG A 39 10.16 -0.70 -1.21
C ARG A 39 9.78 -2.00 -1.93
N VAL A 40 10.29 -2.21 -3.15
CA VAL A 40 10.04 -3.44 -3.91
C VAL A 40 10.73 -4.64 -3.25
N ALA A 41 11.99 -4.50 -2.80
CA ALA A 41 12.72 -5.56 -2.11
C ALA A 41 12.02 -5.97 -0.79
N LEU A 42 11.60 -4.99 0.00
CA LEU A 42 10.85 -5.19 1.23
C LEU A 42 9.53 -5.91 0.98
N HIS A 43 8.73 -5.41 0.04
CA HIS A 43 7.44 -5.98 -0.31
C HIS A 43 7.54 -7.42 -0.82
N ASN A 44 8.52 -7.70 -1.69
CA ASN A 44 8.73 -9.05 -2.22
C ASN A 44 9.21 -10.04 -1.16
N THR A 45 9.98 -9.58 -0.17
CA THR A 45 10.41 -10.42 0.95
C THR A 45 9.20 -10.88 1.78
N PHE A 46 8.27 -9.97 2.10
CA PHE A 46 7.01 -10.36 2.73
C PHE A 46 6.15 -11.29 1.86
N ARG A 47 6.06 -11.03 0.56
CA ARG A 47 5.26 -11.86 -0.37
C ARG A 47 5.74 -13.29 -0.49
N ARG A 48 7.02 -13.55 -0.24
CA ARG A 48 7.61 -14.90 -0.31
C ARG A 48 7.45 -15.68 0.99
N GLY A 49 6.76 -15.13 2.00
CA GLY A 49 6.68 -15.72 3.33
C GLY A 49 7.97 -15.55 4.14
N GLU A 50 8.96 -14.81 3.62
CA GLU A 50 10.23 -14.48 4.30
C GLU A 50 10.10 -13.19 5.12
N GLY A 51 8.87 -12.79 5.46
CA GLY A 51 8.61 -11.66 6.33
C GLY A 51 8.92 -11.98 7.80
N THR A 52 8.80 -10.97 8.66
CA THR A 52 8.87 -11.20 10.10
C THR A 52 7.72 -12.09 10.58
N ARG A 53 7.95 -12.81 11.68
CA ARG A 53 6.98 -13.74 12.30
C ARG A 53 5.55 -13.19 12.45
N ASP A 54 5.40 -11.90 12.78
CA ASP A 54 4.08 -11.30 12.96
C ASP A 54 3.26 -11.24 11.67
N MET A 55 3.92 -11.09 10.51
CA MET A 55 3.27 -10.90 9.21
C MET A 55 3.32 -12.14 8.33
N ALA A 56 4.30 -13.02 8.54
CA ALA A 56 4.50 -14.24 7.76
C ALA A 56 4.13 -15.53 8.52
N GLY A 57 3.69 -15.43 9.77
CA GLY A 57 3.30 -16.56 10.60
C GLY A 57 4.48 -17.22 11.34
N PRO A 58 4.29 -18.42 11.91
CA PRO A 58 5.27 -19.04 12.81
C PRO A 58 6.62 -19.37 12.15
N GLU A 59 6.60 -19.60 10.83
CA GLU A 59 7.78 -19.83 9.98
C GLU A 59 8.44 -18.53 9.50
N GLY A 60 7.91 -17.36 9.88
CA GLY A 60 8.51 -16.08 9.55
C GLY A 60 9.90 -15.92 10.16
N LEU A 61 10.71 -15.09 9.51
CA LEU A 61 12.08 -14.80 9.92
C LEU A 61 12.11 -13.97 11.20
N THR A 62 13.23 -14.05 11.91
CA THR A 62 13.58 -13.05 12.94
C THR A 62 13.81 -11.68 12.29
N THR A 63 13.84 -10.63 13.10
CA THR A 63 14.03 -9.27 12.60
C THR A 63 15.39 -9.12 11.92
N GLU A 64 16.42 -9.76 12.46
CA GLU A 64 17.78 -9.74 11.95
C GLU A 64 17.89 -10.49 10.61
N GLU A 65 17.38 -11.73 10.56
CA GLU A 65 17.37 -12.54 9.34
C GLU A 65 16.57 -11.86 8.22
N PHE A 66 15.46 -11.19 8.57
CA PHE A 66 14.68 -10.40 7.62
C PHE A 66 15.51 -9.26 7.01
N VAL A 67 16.28 -8.53 7.83
CA VAL A 67 17.12 -7.42 7.35
C VAL A 67 18.20 -7.95 6.39
N ASP A 68 18.81 -9.09 6.68
CA ASP A 68 19.83 -9.71 5.83
C ASP A 68 19.24 -10.11 4.45
N VAL A 69 18.05 -10.71 4.43
CA VAL A 69 17.35 -11.08 3.18
C VAL A 69 16.97 -9.85 2.36
N VAL A 70 16.45 -8.80 2.99
CA VAL A 70 16.11 -7.54 2.30
C VAL A 70 17.37 -6.88 1.73
N ALA A 71 18.47 -6.86 2.47
CA ALA A 71 19.73 -6.28 2.03
C ALA A 71 20.27 -6.99 0.79
N GLU A 72 20.33 -8.33 0.81
CA GLU A 72 20.79 -9.12 -0.33
C GLU A 72 19.92 -8.89 -1.57
N ARG A 73 18.60 -8.88 -1.41
CA ARG A 73 17.63 -8.65 -2.49
C ARG A 73 17.74 -7.23 -3.05
N LEU A 74 17.89 -6.22 -2.20
CA LEU A 74 18.08 -4.85 -2.62
C LEU A 74 19.37 -4.68 -3.43
N SER A 75 20.47 -5.28 -2.98
CA SER A 75 21.74 -5.27 -3.73
C SER A 75 21.60 -5.93 -5.10
N ARG A 76 20.87 -7.06 -5.20
CA ARG A 76 20.57 -7.71 -6.48
C ARG A 76 19.76 -6.80 -7.41
N TYR A 77 18.72 -6.14 -6.90
CA TYR A 77 17.86 -5.25 -7.70
C TYR A 77 18.59 -3.99 -8.19
N LEU A 78 19.39 -3.36 -7.32
CA LEU A 78 20.22 -2.22 -7.71
C LEU A 78 21.31 -2.61 -8.70
N GLY A 79 21.82 -3.85 -8.61
CA GLY A 79 22.73 -4.43 -9.60
C GLY A 79 22.11 -4.64 -10.98
N LYS A 80 20.78 -4.51 -11.15
CA LYS A 80 20.01 -4.76 -12.38
C LYS A 80 20.20 -6.17 -12.96
N ILE A 81 20.69 -7.10 -12.14
CA ILE A 81 20.90 -8.50 -12.51
C ILE A 81 19.56 -9.21 -12.27
N GLU A 82 18.84 -9.38 -13.37
CA GLU A 82 17.60 -10.17 -13.51
C GLU A 82 16.31 -9.56 -12.95
N ARG A 83 15.33 -9.47 -13.85
CA ARG A 83 13.94 -9.15 -13.53
C ARG A 83 13.36 -10.37 -12.80
N GLU A 84 13.42 -10.37 -11.47
CA GLU A 84 12.87 -11.44 -10.65
C GLU A 84 11.37 -11.60 -10.97
N VAL A 85 10.97 -12.79 -11.41
CA VAL A 85 9.57 -13.14 -11.67
C VAL A 85 8.89 -13.24 -10.31
N ILE A 86 8.13 -12.21 -9.94
CA ILE A 86 7.41 -12.18 -8.67
C ILE A 86 6.20 -13.12 -8.82
N PRO A 87 6.06 -14.18 -8.00
CA PRO A 87 4.91 -15.07 -8.09
C PRO A 87 3.63 -14.26 -7.86
N GLU A 88 2.67 -14.39 -8.79
CA GLU A 88 1.37 -13.73 -8.74
C GLU A 88 0.67 -14.04 -7.41
N GLN A 89 -0.12 -13.09 -6.89
CA GLN A 89 -0.79 -13.22 -5.60
C GLN A 89 -1.54 -14.55 -5.54
N THR A 90 -1.13 -15.47 -4.67
CA THR A 90 -2.12 -16.39 -4.12
C THR A 90 -2.99 -15.52 -3.23
N GLU A 91 -4.29 -15.49 -3.54
CA GLU A 91 -5.30 -14.84 -2.72
C GLU A 91 -4.97 -15.11 -1.25
N VAL A 92 -5.00 -14.05 -0.41
CA VAL A 92 -4.86 -14.17 1.04
C VAL A 92 -5.61 -15.42 1.45
N ASP A 93 -4.95 -16.37 2.11
CA ASP A 93 -5.51 -17.69 2.39
C ASP A 93 -6.87 -17.49 3.08
N ARG A 94 -7.94 -17.51 2.28
CA ARG A 94 -9.29 -17.21 2.77
C ARG A 94 -9.65 -18.22 3.84
N GLN A 95 -9.07 -19.42 3.78
CA GLN A 95 -9.26 -20.44 4.79
C GLN A 95 -8.68 -20.04 6.14
N ALA A 96 -7.66 -19.20 6.23
CA ALA A 96 -7.18 -18.65 7.50
C ALA A 96 -8.19 -17.67 8.14
N LEU A 97 -8.88 -16.85 7.33
CA LEU A 97 -9.96 -15.97 7.81
C LEU A 97 -11.22 -16.74 8.23
N LEU A 98 -11.42 -17.95 7.70
CA LEU A 98 -12.56 -18.80 8.02
C LEU A 98 -12.33 -19.67 9.28
N LYS A 99 -11.11 -19.75 9.82
CA LYS A 99 -10.77 -20.67 10.93
C LYS A 99 -11.47 -20.35 12.25
N ASP A 100 -11.83 -19.08 12.46
CA ASP A 100 -12.46 -18.61 13.71
C ASP A 100 -13.95 -18.27 13.53
N ILE A 101 -14.58 -18.79 12.48
CA ILE A 101 -16.01 -18.57 12.26
C ILE A 101 -16.83 -19.48 13.18
N ASP A 102 -17.65 -18.85 14.01
CA ASP A 102 -18.69 -19.54 14.77
C ASP A 102 -19.78 -20.05 13.81
N HIS A 103 -19.72 -21.35 13.51
CA HIS A 103 -20.67 -22.00 12.61
C HIS A 103 -22.11 -21.97 13.13
N ASP A 104 -22.32 -21.88 14.45
CA ASP A 104 -23.66 -21.80 15.01
C ASP A 104 -24.23 -20.40 14.85
N ALA A 105 -23.44 -19.36 15.09
CA ALA A 105 -23.82 -17.98 14.79
C ALA A 105 -24.11 -17.75 13.30
N VAL A 106 -23.31 -18.36 12.41
CA VAL A 106 -23.57 -18.30 10.95
C VAL A 106 -24.87 -19.00 10.59
N ARG A 107 -25.18 -20.14 11.21
CA ARG A 107 -26.45 -20.85 10.98
C ARG A 107 -27.64 -20.03 11.47
N GLU A 108 -27.55 -19.43 12.65
CA GLU A 108 -28.62 -18.55 13.18
C GLU A 108 -28.84 -17.34 12.27
N MET A 109 -27.76 -16.72 11.79
CA MET A 109 -27.84 -15.60 10.86
C MET A 109 -28.41 -16.03 9.50
N PHE A 110 -28.10 -17.23 9.02
CA PHE A 110 -28.68 -17.79 7.80
C PHE A 110 -30.20 -18.00 7.98
N SER A 111 -30.63 -18.63 9.07
CA SER A 111 -32.05 -18.83 9.39
C SER A 111 -32.82 -17.54 9.66
N LEU A 112 -32.15 -16.44 9.99
CA LEU A 112 -32.80 -15.14 10.13
C LEU A 112 -33.21 -14.54 8.77
N TYR A 113 -32.48 -14.88 7.70
CA TYR A 113 -32.67 -14.32 6.36
C TYR A 113 -33.35 -15.28 5.38
N ASP A 114 -33.19 -16.59 5.58
CA ASP A 114 -33.93 -17.64 4.90
C ASP A 114 -35.36 -17.70 5.50
N ALA A 115 -36.30 -16.98 4.87
CA ALA A 115 -37.63 -16.74 5.42
C ALA A 115 -38.55 -17.95 5.25
N ASP A 116 -38.32 -18.78 4.23
CA ASP A 116 -39.07 -20.01 3.98
C ASP A 116 -38.40 -21.28 4.53
N ALA A 117 -37.18 -21.14 5.08
CA ALA A 117 -36.41 -22.21 5.70
C ALA A 117 -36.13 -23.39 4.76
N ASP A 118 -36.01 -23.11 3.46
CA ASP A 118 -35.71 -24.13 2.44
C ASP A 118 -34.20 -24.45 2.37
N GLY A 119 -33.37 -23.71 3.10
CA GLY A 119 -31.92 -23.85 3.13
C GLY A 119 -31.21 -23.10 2.00
N VAL A 120 -31.90 -22.25 1.26
CA VAL A 120 -31.42 -21.53 0.08
C VAL A 120 -31.89 -20.06 0.12
N ILE A 121 -30.99 -19.13 0.39
CA ILE A 121 -31.33 -17.71 0.31
C ILE A 121 -31.56 -17.30 -1.15
N THR A 122 -32.80 -16.95 -1.48
CA THR A 122 -33.20 -16.43 -2.79
C THR A 122 -32.72 -15.00 -3.01
N LEU A 123 -32.72 -14.52 -4.26
CA LEU A 123 -32.30 -13.15 -4.58
C LEU A 123 -33.12 -12.09 -3.79
N THR A 124 -34.41 -12.34 -3.62
CA THR A 124 -35.33 -11.47 -2.88
C THR A 124 -34.99 -11.40 -1.40
N GLU A 125 -34.73 -12.55 -0.78
CA GLU A 125 -34.32 -12.62 0.63
C GLU A 125 -32.93 -12.01 0.83
N PHE A 126 -32.04 -12.18 -0.14
CA PHE A 126 -30.73 -11.54 -0.10
C PHE A 126 -30.82 -10.01 -0.21
N GLU A 127 -31.70 -9.47 -1.05
CA GLU A 127 -31.95 -8.02 -1.11
C GLU A 127 -32.48 -7.48 0.23
N GLU A 128 -33.39 -8.22 0.88
CA GLU A 128 -33.89 -7.87 2.21
C GLU A 128 -32.79 -7.98 3.27
N ALA A 129 -31.96 -9.02 3.24
CA ALA A 129 -30.83 -9.20 4.12
C ALA A 129 -29.82 -8.04 3.99
N LEU A 130 -29.47 -7.63 2.76
CA LEU A 130 -28.58 -6.50 2.51
C LEU A 130 -29.15 -5.17 3.03
N ARG A 131 -30.47 -4.99 2.96
CA ARG A 131 -31.16 -3.82 3.53
C ARG A 131 -31.13 -3.85 5.05
N HIS A 132 -31.42 -5.01 5.66
CA HIS A 132 -31.35 -5.21 7.11
C HIS A 132 -29.93 -4.99 7.66
N LEU A 133 -28.91 -5.43 6.92
CA LEU A 133 -27.49 -5.23 7.25
C LEU A 133 -26.98 -3.81 6.94
N GLY A 134 -27.78 -2.96 6.27
CA GLY A 134 -27.39 -1.59 5.93
C GLY A 134 -26.30 -1.46 4.86
N VAL A 135 -25.92 -2.56 4.21
CA VAL A 135 -24.89 -2.63 3.15
C VAL A 135 -25.48 -2.67 1.73
N ALA A 136 -26.80 -2.51 1.60
CA ALA A 136 -27.48 -2.48 0.32
C ALA A 136 -26.87 -1.40 -0.61
N PRO A 137 -26.36 -1.78 -1.79
CA PRO A 137 -25.84 -0.84 -2.77
C PRO A 137 -26.93 0.16 -3.17
N LYS A 138 -26.66 1.45 -3.02
CA LYS A 138 -27.57 2.51 -3.48
C LYS A 138 -27.46 2.65 -5.00
N ARG A 139 -28.58 2.81 -5.70
CA ARG A 139 -28.57 3.17 -7.13
C ARG A 139 -27.79 4.47 -7.31
N GLN A 140 -26.81 4.47 -8.22
CA GLN A 140 -25.88 5.58 -8.46
C GLN A 140 -26.53 6.90 -8.92
N GLU A 141 -27.83 6.92 -9.20
CA GLU A 141 -28.57 8.14 -9.58
C GLU A 141 -28.61 9.23 -8.49
N ALA A 142 -28.26 8.89 -7.24
CA ALA A 142 -28.17 9.84 -6.13
C ALA A 142 -26.82 10.57 -6.03
N LEU A 143 -25.81 10.19 -6.83
CA LEU A 143 -24.51 10.85 -6.84
C LEU A 143 -24.36 11.76 -8.06
N LYS A 144 -25.29 12.71 -8.22
CA LYS A 144 -24.93 13.92 -8.98
C LYS A 144 -23.89 14.65 -8.13
N PRO A 145 -22.66 14.86 -8.62
CA PRO A 145 -21.76 15.78 -7.94
C PRO A 145 -22.52 17.10 -7.83
N LYS A 146 -22.73 17.59 -6.61
CA LYS A 146 -23.07 18.99 -6.43
C LYS A 146 -21.93 19.74 -7.10
N SER A 147 -22.23 20.35 -8.24
CA SER A 147 -21.39 21.39 -8.79
C SER A 147 -21.36 22.47 -7.73
N ASP A 148 -20.27 22.53 -6.97
CA ASP A 148 -19.92 23.71 -6.19
C ASP A 148 -19.63 24.85 -7.19
N ALA A 149 -20.71 25.43 -7.69
CA ALA A 149 -20.75 26.81 -8.11
C ALA A 149 -21.25 27.58 -6.89
N ASP A 150 -20.32 28.25 -6.20
CA ASP A 150 -20.47 29.54 -5.53
C ASP A 150 -19.41 29.67 -4.41
N VAL A 151 -18.31 30.39 -4.74
CA VAL A 151 -17.53 31.41 -3.97
C VAL A 151 -16.11 31.49 -4.49
#